data_AF-A0A345UXI7-F1
#
_entry.id   AF-A0A345UXI7-F1
#
_cell.length_a   1.000
_cell.length_b   1.000
_cell.length_c   1.000
_cell.angle_alpha   90.00
_cell.angle_beta   90.00
_cell.angle_gamma   90.00
#
_symmetry.space_group_name_H-M   'P 1'
#
loop_
_entity.id
_entity.type
_entity.pdbx_description
1 polymer ?
#
loop_
_entity_poly.entity_id
_entity_poly.type
_entity_poly.pdbx_seq_one_letter_code
_entity_poly.pdbx_strand_id
1 'polypeptide(L)'
;MNNRRLNELDLLRFLAAIAVVFFHYAFRGYARGDMSVMPYPLLADVAKYGYLGVELFFMISGFVILMTASSNNLKVFFISRVIRLCPAFWVCCTITFLVTLAIGQPRFSADLYQYVINLTFLGDVLGVPPIDGVYWSLFVEIKFYLMIAILLAFKKIEKIETFLVLWLLVSATAEVFAFEKLRSILITDYAAYFIAGATFYIIWDKGFTKARISLLAAAQALASYNAITWAQSIELKYSTEYDALIICGVIALFFMTFLFIATHKTSAIGKFDWTALGALTYPLYLLHQMIGFMIFNMAYPAINPHLLLWGTIALMIGASHVIHKEIETPMARLMKRSLSSSFNRLRVD
;
A
#
# COMPACT_ATOMS: atom_id res chain seq x y z
N MET A 1 11.77 -16.91 -19.12
CA MET A 1 12.25 -16.43 -17.81
C MET A 1 11.20 -16.81 -16.78
N ASN A 2 11.60 -17.52 -15.73
CA ASN A 2 10.70 -18.23 -14.82
C ASN A 2 9.63 -17.29 -14.25
N ASN A 3 8.37 -17.62 -14.52
CA ASN A 3 7.16 -16.99 -14.01
C ASN A 3 6.97 -17.38 -12.52
N ARG A 4 8.03 -17.25 -11.71
CA ARG A 4 8.08 -17.77 -10.35
C ARG A 4 7.46 -16.73 -9.42
N ARG A 5 6.23 -16.99 -9.02
CA ARG A 5 5.59 -16.25 -7.93
C ARG A 5 6.41 -16.41 -6.66
N LEU A 6 6.66 -15.31 -5.96
CA LEU A 6 7.32 -15.31 -4.65
C LEU A 6 6.24 -15.32 -3.57
N ASN A 7 5.91 -16.51 -3.08
CA ASN A 7 4.82 -16.70 -2.11
C ASN A 7 5.09 -15.97 -0.80
N GLU A 8 6.36 -15.84 -0.39
CA GLU A 8 6.75 -15.08 0.79
C GLU A 8 6.34 -13.60 0.73
N LEU A 9 6.24 -13.00 -0.46
CA LEU A 9 5.75 -11.62 -0.60
C LEU A 9 4.25 -11.52 -0.32
N ASP A 10 3.48 -12.57 -0.58
CA ASP A 10 2.05 -12.60 -0.27
C ASP A 10 1.80 -12.69 1.24
N LEU A 11 2.66 -13.42 1.96
CA LEU A 11 2.65 -13.41 3.42
C LEU A 11 3.00 -12.02 3.98
N LEU A 12 4.08 -11.40 3.48
CA LEU A 12 4.49 -10.06 3.94
C LEU A 12 3.41 -9.02 3.69
N ARG A 13 2.72 -9.08 2.55
CA ARG A 13 1.56 -8.24 2.25
C ARG A 13 0.46 -8.41 3.28
N PHE A 14 0.11 -9.64 3.63
CA PHE A 14 -0.94 -9.89 4.62
C PHE A 14 -0.54 -9.38 6.01
N LEU A 15 0.70 -9.61 6.43
CA LEU A 15 1.23 -9.08 7.70
C LEU A 15 1.19 -7.55 7.73
N ALA A 16 1.57 -6.90 6.62
CA ALA A 16 1.47 -5.45 6.48
C ALA A 16 0.03 -4.94 6.60
N ALA A 17 -0.94 -5.58 5.94
CA ALA A 17 -2.36 -5.21 6.07
C ALA A 17 -2.84 -5.35 7.51
N ILE A 18 -2.51 -6.46 8.19
CA ILE A 18 -2.92 -6.70 9.57
C ILE A 18 -2.29 -5.68 10.52
N ALA A 19 -1.03 -5.30 10.32
CA ALA A 19 -0.40 -4.22 11.08
C ALA A 19 -1.17 -2.89 10.93
N VAL A 20 -1.60 -2.54 9.71
CA VAL A 20 -2.40 -1.34 9.44
C VAL A 20 -3.80 -1.45 10.04
N VAL A 21 -4.42 -2.64 10.03
CA VAL A 21 -5.71 -2.88 10.68
C VAL A 21 -5.60 -2.63 12.18
N PHE A 22 -4.56 -3.18 12.84
CA PHE A 22 -4.33 -2.91 14.26
C PHE A 22 -4.05 -1.43 14.53
N PHE A 23 -3.25 -0.76 13.68
CA PHE A 23 -3.02 0.67 13.79
C PHE A 23 -4.32 1.46 13.81
N HIS A 24 -5.22 1.20 12.85
CA HIS A 24 -6.51 1.89 12.84
C HIS A 24 -7.38 1.50 14.03
N TYR A 25 -7.53 0.21 14.32
CA TYR A 25 -8.54 -0.25 15.27
C TYR A 25 -8.15 -0.08 16.73
N ALA A 26 -6.89 -0.30 17.07
CA ALA A 26 -6.43 -0.28 18.45
C ALA A 26 -5.76 1.05 18.87
N PHE A 27 -5.38 1.88 17.91
CA PHE A 27 -4.70 3.16 18.18
C PHE A 27 -5.37 4.35 17.49
N ARG A 28 -5.22 4.51 16.16
CA ARG A 28 -5.56 5.74 15.43
C ARG A 28 -7.05 6.08 15.51
N GLY A 29 -7.93 5.08 15.53
CA GLY A 29 -9.38 5.29 15.64
C GLY A 29 -9.74 6.06 16.90
N TYR A 30 -9.20 5.63 18.05
CA TYR A 30 -9.45 6.27 19.34
C TYR A 30 -8.58 7.49 19.59
N ALA A 31 -7.36 7.54 19.04
CA ALA A 31 -6.45 8.66 19.26
C ALA A 31 -7.14 9.99 18.94
N ARG A 32 -7.19 10.90 19.93
CA ARG A 32 -7.90 12.19 19.89
C ARG A 32 -9.45 12.13 19.86
N GLY A 33 -10.05 10.94 19.90
CA GLY A 33 -11.50 10.73 19.94
C GLY A 33 -12.26 11.22 18.70
N ASP A 34 -11.56 11.45 17.58
CA ASP A 34 -12.13 12.08 16.37
C ASP A 34 -12.77 11.06 15.42
N MET A 35 -12.26 9.82 15.37
CA MET A 35 -12.73 8.81 14.41
C MET A 35 -13.56 7.70 15.06
N SER A 36 -13.17 7.22 16.25
CA SER A 36 -13.83 6.15 16.99
C SER A 36 -13.92 6.48 18.47
N VAL A 37 -15.03 6.10 19.11
CA VAL A 37 -15.23 6.21 20.56
C VAL A 37 -14.61 5.06 21.35
N MET A 38 -14.20 3.97 20.71
CA MET A 38 -13.71 2.77 21.39
C MET A 38 -12.19 2.83 21.62
N PRO A 39 -11.69 2.96 22.86
CA PRO A 39 -10.29 2.74 23.18
C PRO A 39 -9.92 1.26 23.16
N TYR A 40 -8.64 0.96 22.91
CA TYR A 40 -8.10 -0.39 23.07
C TYR A 40 -6.65 -0.38 23.61
N PRO A 41 -6.45 -0.02 24.89
CA PRO A 41 -5.13 0.25 25.46
C PRO A 41 -4.20 -0.97 25.44
N LEU A 42 -4.75 -2.20 25.48
CA LEU A 42 -3.96 -3.43 25.50
C LEU A 42 -3.00 -3.56 24.31
N LEU A 43 -3.38 -3.04 23.13
CA LEU A 43 -2.56 -3.09 21.93
C LEU A 43 -2.06 -1.72 21.47
N ALA A 44 -2.52 -0.61 22.08
CA ALA A 44 -2.29 0.74 21.57
C ALA A 44 -0.79 1.07 21.41
N ASP A 45 0.04 0.71 22.39
CA ASP A 45 1.49 1.03 22.39
C ASP A 45 2.27 0.34 21.28
N VAL A 46 1.82 -0.84 20.84
CA VAL A 46 2.42 -1.58 19.73
C VAL A 46 1.74 -1.19 18.41
N ALA A 47 0.41 -1.10 18.43
CA ALA A 47 -0.41 -0.79 17.26
C ALA A 47 -0.11 0.59 16.67
N LYS A 48 0.34 1.57 17.49
CA LYS A 48 0.73 2.89 16.98
C LYS A 48 1.81 2.83 15.91
N TYR A 49 2.68 1.80 15.88
CA TYR A 49 3.69 1.60 14.84
C TYR A 49 3.17 0.85 13.61
N GLY A 50 1.93 0.36 13.63
CA GLY A 50 1.36 -0.41 12.54
C GLY A 50 1.15 0.39 11.25
N TYR A 51 1.24 1.74 11.29
CA TYR A 51 1.28 2.56 10.08
C TYR A 51 2.44 2.15 9.15
N LEU A 52 3.58 1.71 9.73
CA LEU A 52 4.77 1.23 8.99
C LEU A 52 4.47 0.06 8.03
N GLY A 53 3.31 -0.59 8.18
CA GLY A 53 2.82 -1.57 7.20
C GLY A 53 2.59 -0.95 5.80
N VAL A 54 2.27 0.35 5.70
CA VAL A 54 2.11 1.05 4.42
C VAL A 54 3.44 1.20 3.70
N GLU A 55 4.50 1.52 4.43
CA GLU A 55 5.88 1.63 3.95
C GLU A 55 6.39 0.28 3.47
N LEU A 56 6.03 -0.80 4.19
CA LEU A 56 6.28 -2.17 3.74
C LEU A 56 5.52 -2.49 2.43
N PHE A 57 4.26 -2.04 2.27
CA PHE A 57 3.55 -2.17 0.98
C PHE A 57 4.28 -1.47 -0.15
N PHE A 58 4.79 -0.25 0.06
CA PHE A 58 5.56 0.47 -0.96
C PHE A 58 6.85 -0.24 -1.35
N MET A 59 7.56 -0.85 -0.39
CA MET A 59 8.75 -1.67 -0.69
C MET A 59 8.40 -2.94 -1.46
N ILE A 60 7.33 -3.65 -1.07
CA ILE A 60 6.83 -4.81 -1.82
C ILE A 60 6.42 -4.41 -3.25
N SER A 61 5.77 -3.25 -3.38
CA SER A 61 5.33 -2.71 -4.65
C SER A 61 6.52 -2.40 -5.56
N GLY A 62 7.55 -1.72 -5.05
CA GLY A 62 8.84 -1.48 -5.73
C GLY A 62 9.44 -2.75 -6.35
N PHE A 63 9.48 -3.83 -5.57
CA PHE A 63 10.00 -5.12 -6.02
C PHE A 63 9.14 -5.73 -7.14
N VAL A 64 7.83 -5.87 -6.92
CA VAL A 64 6.94 -6.62 -7.82
C VAL A 64 6.60 -5.85 -9.10
N ILE A 65 6.52 -4.53 -9.03
CA ILE A 65 6.32 -3.70 -10.23
C ILE A 65 7.53 -3.84 -11.15
N LEU A 66 8.75 -3.69 -10.63
CA LEU A 66 9.93 -3.80 -11.49
C LEU A 66 10.09 -5.22 -12.04
N MET A 67 9.75 -6.25 -11.26
CA MET A 67 9.65 -7.63 -11.73
C MET A 67 8.65 -7.80 -12.88
N THR A 68 7.53 -7.08 -12.87
CA THR A 68 6.57 -7.12 -13.99
C THR A 68 7.10 -6.34 -15.20
N ALA A 69 7.72 -5.19 -14.96
CA ALA A 69 8.25 -4.29 -15.98
C ALA A 69 9.46 -4.86 -16.73
N SER A 70 10.19 -5.84 -16.16
CA SER A 70 11.34 -6.50 -16.79
C SER A 70 10.99 -7.23 -18.09
N SER A 71 9.71 -7.54 -18.32
CA SER A 71 9.19 -8.02 -19.61
C SER A 71 9.25 -6.98 -20.74
N ASN A 72 9.58 -5.73 -20.43
CA ASN A 72 9.67 -4.58 -21.34
C ASN A 72 8.43 -4.37 -22.23
N ASN A 73 7.25 -4.73 -21.72
CA ASN A 73 5.99 -4.65 -22.44
C ASN A 73 4.99 -3.75 -21.71
N LEU A 74 4.87 -2.50 -22.18
CA LEU A 74 3.97 -1.49 -21.60
C LEU A 74 2.51 -1.97 -21.56
N LYS A 75 2.02 -2.66 -22.60
CA LYS A 75 0.64 -3.13 -22.66
C LYS A 75 0.36 -4.17 -21.57
N VAL A 76 1.23 -5.17 -21.46
CA VAL A 76 1.11 -6.22 -20.43
C VAL A 76 1.22 -5.60 -19.04
N PHE A 77 2.16 -4.67 -18.84
CA PHE A 77 2.32 -3.93 -17.60
C PHE A 77 1.03 -3.20 -17.21
N PHE A 78 0.51 -2.33 -18.09
CA PHE A 78 -0.68 -1.52 -17.84
C PHE A 78 -1.91 -2.38 -17.54
N ILE A 79 -2.19 -3.38 -18.38
CA ILE A 79 -3.33 -4.30 -18.17
C ILE A 79 -3.19 -4.99 -16.81
N SER A 80 -1.99 -5.47 -16.46
CA SER A 80 -1.77 -6.16 -15.18
C SER A 80 -2.05 -5.28 -13.96
N ARG A 81 -1.82 -3.97 -14.05
CA ARG A 81 -2.08 -3.01 -12.95
C ARG A 81 -3.56 -2.68 -12.85
N VAL A 82 -4.21 -2.42 -13.98
CA VAL A 82 -5.65 -2.10 -14.03
C VAL A 82 -6.49 -3.26 -13.48
N ILE A 83 -6.23 -4.50 -13.91
CA ILE A 83 -6.99 -5.67 -13.43
C ILE A 83 -6.72 -5.98 -11.95
N ARG A 84 -5.61 -5.50 -11.41
CA ARG A 84 -5.21 -5.71 -10.01
C ARG A 84 -5.88 -4.70 -9.08
N LEU A 85 -6.00 -3.44 -9.50
CA LEU A 85 -6.53 -2.35 -8.67
C LEU A 85 -8.04 -2.16 -8.83
N CYS A 86 -8.52 -1.99 -10.06
CA CYS A 86 -9.85 -1.45 -10.30
C CYS A 86 -11.00 -2.32 -9.74
N PRO A 87 -11.01 -3.67 -9.91
CA PRO A 87 -12.16 -4.47 -9.48
C PRO A 87 -12.47 -4.37 -8.00
N ALA A 88 -11.49 -4.69 -7.14
CA ALA A 88 -11.69 -4.62 -5.71
C ALA A 88 -11.90 -3.17 -5.24
N PHE A 89 -11.19 -2.20 -5.82
CA PHE A 89 -11.36 -0.79 -5.46
C PHE A 89 -12.77 -0.28 -5.71
N TRP A 90 -13.33 -0.49 -6.90
CA TRP A 90 -14.69 0.00 -7.20
C TRP A 90 -15.72 -0.61 -6.27
N VAL A 91 -15.62 -1.92 -6.00
CA VAL A 91 -16.53 -2.61 -5.09
C VAL A 91 -16.39 -2.10 -3.66
N CYS A 92 -15.17 -2.05 -3.13
CA CYS A 92 -14.94 -1.60 -1.75
C CYS A 92 -15.30 -0.12 -1.57
N CYS A 93 -14.96 0.74 -2.53
CA CYS A 93 -15.35 2.15 -2.53
C CYS A 93 -16.88 2.31 -2.52
N THR A 94 -17.59 1.52 -3.32
CA THR A 94 -19.07 1.50 -3.32
C THR A 94 -19.62 1.04 -1.97
N ILE A 95 -19.08 -0.04 -1.41
CA ILE A 95 -19.52 -0.55 -0.10
C ILE A 95 -19.28 0.51 0.98
N THR A 96 -18.08 1.10 1.05
CA THR A 96 -17.77 2.14 2.03
C THR A 96 -18.70 3.34 1.86
N PHE A 97 -18.96 3.79 0.62
CA PHE A 97 -19.90 4.87 0.35
C PHE A 97 -21.31 4.56 0.90
N LEU A 98 -21.86 3.39 0.59
CA LEU A 98 -23.20 2.98 1.03
C LEU A 98 -23.29 2.82 2.55
N VAL A 99 -22.26 2.25 3.19
CA VAL A 99 -22.22 2.13 4.66
C VAL A 99 -22.12 3.50 5.31
N THR A 100 -21.33 4.42 4.76
CA THR A 100 -21.24 5.81 5.24
C THR A 100 -22.59 6.52 5.17
N LEU A 101 -23.37 6.32 4.09
CA LEU A 101 -24.72 6.88 3.99
C LEU A 101 -25.68 6.26 5.03
N ALA A 102 -25.55 4.95 5.30
CA ALA A 102 -26.46 4.24 6.19
C ALA A 102 -26.20 4.50 7.68
N ILE A 103 -24.94 4.52 8.10
CA ILE A 103 -24.56 4.54 9.53
C ILE A 103 -23.40 5.50 9.86
N GLY A 104 -22.97 6.36 8.93
CA GLY A 104 -21.81 7.23 9.13
C GLY A 104 -22.07 8.42 10.07
N GLN A 105 -23.29 8.92 10.12
CA GLN A 105 -23.63 10.10 10.92
C GLN A 105 -23.53 9.85 12.44
N PRO A 106 -23.13 10.85 13.24
CA PRO A 106 -22.79 12.22 12.86
C PRO A 106 -21.30 12.44 12.48
N ARG A 107 -20.46 11.40 12.56
CA ARG A 107 -18.99 11.54 12.44
C ARG A 107 -18.48 11.49 11.00
N PHE A 108 -19.14 10.71 10.17
CA PHE A 108 -18.73 10.45 8.79
C PHE A 108 -19.84 10.88 7.84
N SER A 109 -19.41 11.48 6.74
CA SER A 109 -20.27 11.85 5.62
C SER A 109 -19.55 11.54 4.32
N ALA A 110 -20.33 11.24 3.29
CA ALA A 110 -19.84 11.12 1.94
C ALA A 110 -20.94 11.65 1.02
N ASP A 111 -20.52 12.29 -0.07
CA ASP A 111 -21.44 12.79 -1.09
C ASP A 111 -21.19 12.11 -2.45
N LEU A 112 -22.15 12.28 -3.36
CA LEU A 112 -22.11 11.63 -4.67
C LEU A 112 -20.94 12.13 -5.53
N TYR A 113 -20.58 13.41 -5.42
CA TYR A 113 -19.46 13.97 -6.16
C TYR A 113 -18.14 13.35 -5.69
N GLN A 114 -17.94 13.28 -4.37
CA GLN A 114 -16.80 12.62 -3.75
C GLN A 114 -16.68 11.16 -4.21
N TYR A 115 -17.80 10.42 -4.21
CA TYR A 115 -17.84 9.02 -4.65
C TYR A 115 -17.43 8.84 -6.11
N VAL A 116 -18.02 9.62 -7.02
CA VAL A 116 -17.71 9.52 -8.45
C VAL A 116 -16.24 9.86 -8.70
N ILE A 117 -15.69 10.90 -8.06
CA ILE A 117 -14.28 11.25 -8.22
C ILE A 117 -13.36 10.15 -7.67
N ASN A 118 -13.69 9.55 -6.53
CA ASN A 118 -12.92 8.44 -5.97
C ASN A 118 -12.84 7.26 -6.95
N LEU A 119 -13.95 6.86 -7.60
CA LEU A 119 -13.98 5.78 -8.59
C LEU A 119 -13.06 6.00 -9.80
N THR A 120 -12.75 7.25 -10.13
CA THR A 120 -11.86 7.61 -11.26
C THR A 120 -10.37 7.59 -10.89
N PHE A 121 -10.04 7.43 -9.61
CA PHE A 121 -8.69 7.60 -9.05
C PHE A 121 -8.10 9.02 -9.17
N LEU A 122 -8.92 10.04 -9.47
CA LEU A 122 -8.46 11.42 -9.67
C LEU A 122 -8.63 12.31 -8.43
N GLY A 123 -8.98 11.74 -7.27
CA GLY A 123 -9.22 12.49 -6.03
C GLY A 123 -8.06 13.41 -5.65
N ASP A 124 -6.85 12.88 -5.60
CA ASP A 124 -5.64 13.65 -5.28
C ASP A 124 -5.37 14.80 -6.27
N VAL A 125 -5.62 14.57 -7.56
CA VAL A 125 -5.40 15.59 -8.62
C VAL A 125 -6.44 16.70 -8.56
N LEU A 126 -7.68 16.35 -8.23
CA LEU A 126 -8.82 17.29 -8.18
C LEU A 126 -9.02 17.89 -6.78
N GLY A 127 -8.17 17.54 -5.81
CA GLY A 127 -8.29 18.02 -4.42
C GLY A 127 -9.52 17.50 -3.69
N VAL A 128 -10.08 16.37 -4.14
CA VAL A 128 -11.26 15.75 -3.54
C VAL A 128 -10.81 14.71 -2.51
N PRO A 129 -11.20 14.86 -1.22
CA PRO A 129 -10.78 13.94 -0.18
C PRO A 129 -11.29 12.54 -0.45
N PRO A 130 -10.53 11.50 -0.09
CA PRO A 130 -10.98 10.13 -0.30
C PRO A 130 -12.14 9.79 0.65
N ILE A 131 -13.05 8.91 0.20
CA ILE A 131 -14.15 8.42 1.04
C ILE A 131 -13.63 7.60 2.22
N ASP A 132 -12.55 6.85 1.99
CA ASP A 132 -11.82 6.16 3.04
C ASP A 132 -10.40 6.72 3.13
N GLY A 133 -9.93 6.95 4.36
CA GLY A 133 -8.60 7.48 4.63
C GLY A 133 -7.51 6.65 3.96
N VAL A 134 -7.60 5.32 3.99
CA VAL A 134 -6.56 4.43 3.45
C VAL A 134 -6.36 4.54 1.94
N TYR A 135 -7.28 5.15 1.19
CA TYR A 135 -7.13 5.26 -0.27
C TYR A 135 -6.00 6.18 -0.71
N TRP A 136 -5.48 7.04 0.18
CA TRP A 136 -4.34 7.90 -0.16
C TRP A 136 -3.11 7.11 -0.62
N SER A 137 -2.84 5.94 -0.01
CA SER A 137 -1.65 5.13 -0.32
C SER A 137 -1.75 4.51 -1.72
N LEU A 138 -2.97 4.23 -2.19
CA LEU A 138 -3.24 3.76 -3.54
C LEU A 138 -2.89 4.80 -4.59
N PHE A 139 -3.16 6.09 -4.32
CA PHE A 139 -2.76 7.17 -5.24
C PHE A 139 -1.25 7.29 -5.34
N VAL A 140 -0.52 7.13 -4.23
CA VAL A 140 0.94 7.05 -4.22
C VAL A 140 1.43 5.88 -5.07
N GLU A 141 0.82 4.71 -4.93
CA GLU A 141 1.17 3.53 -5.74
C GLU A 141 0.90 3.75 -7.25
N ILE A 142 -0.23 4.36 -7.61
CA ILE A 142 -0.57 4.70 -9.00
C ILE A 142 0.45 5.68 -9.60
N LYS A 143 0.90 6.69 -8.85
CA LYS A 143 1.97 7.61 -9.31
C LYS A 143 3.25 6.83 -9.64
N PHE A 144 3.65 5.87 -8.79
CA PHE A 144 4.79 5.01 -9.10
C PHE A 144 4.55 4.12 -10.32
N TYR A 145 3.35 3.56 -10.50
CA TYR A 145 2.99 2.81 -11.71
C TYR A 145 3.16 3.68 -12.97
N LEU A 146 2.74 4.95 -12.92
CA LEU A 146 2.88 5.89 -14.03
C LEU A 146 4.36 6.19 -14.32
N MET A 147 5.19 6.38 -13.30
CA MET A 147 6.64 6.60 -13.46
C MET A 147 7.31 5.42 -14.21
N ILE A 148 6.98 4.18 -13.82
CA ILE A 148 7.51 2.98 -14.50
C ILE A 148 6.91 2.81 -15.91
N ALA A 149 5.62 3.09 -16.09
CA ALA A 149 4.97 3.07 -17.39
C ALA A 149 5.62 4.06 -18.37
N ILE A 150 6.01 5.26 -17.91
CA ILE A 150 6.74 6.25 -18.70
C ILE A 150 8.11 5.70 -19.13
N LEU A 151 8.87 5.08 -18.22
CA LEU A 151 10.16 4.45 -18.57
C LEU A 151 10.00 3.35 -19.63
N LEU A 152 8.95 2.53 -19.53
CA LEU A 152 8.61 1.50 -20.51
C LEU A 152 8.19 2.10 -21.85
N ALA A 153 7.40 3.18 -21.85
CA ALA A 153 6.96 3.88 -23.06
C ALA A 153 8.15 4.42 -23.86
N PHE A 154 9.15 4.98 -23.18
CA PHE A 154 10.40 5.42 -23.79
C PHE A 154 11.41 4.30 -24.06
N LYS A 155 11.07 3.03 -23.76
CA LYS A 155 11.96 1.87 -23.87
C LYS A 155 13.28 2.03 -23.11
N LYS A 156 13.30 2.79 -22.01
CA LYS A 156 14.48 3.08 -21.19
C LYS A 156 14.58 2.22 -19.93
N ILE A 157 13.92 1.05 -19.91
CA ILE A 157 13.91 0.18 -18.72
C ILE A 157 15.32 -0.31 -18.34
N GLU A 158 16.23 -0.40 -19.31
CA GLU A 158 17.66 -0.67 -19.08
C GLU A 158 18.37 0.38 -18.22
N LYS A 159 17.87 1.63 -18.19
CA LYS A 159 18.41 2.74 -17.39
C LYS A 159 17.77 2.85 -16.00
N ILE A 160 17.05 1.82 -15.56
CA ILE A 160 16.32 1.86 -14.28
C ILE A 160 17.24 2.15 -13.09
N GLU A 161 18.45 1.58 -13.03
CA GLU A 161 19.38 1.83 -11.92
C GLU A 161 19.76 3.33 -11.84
N THR A 162 20.03 3.98 -12.97
CA THR A 162 20.30 5.42 -13.03
C THR A 162 19.09 6.24 -12.60
N PHE A 163 17.88 5.85 -13.05
CA PHE A 163 16.65 6.50 -12.64
C PHE A 163 16.44 6.41 -11.12
N LEU A 164 16.64 5.24 -10.52
CA LEU A 164 16.49 5.04 -9.07
C LEU A 164 17.49 5.88 -8.26
N VAL A 165 18.75 5.99 -8.72
CA VAL A 165 19.76 6.86 -8.09
C VAL A 165 19.35 8.32 -8.18
N LEU A 166 18.96 8.81 -9.36
CA LEU A 166 18.54 10.19 -9.55
C LEU A 166 17.29 10.51 -8.73
N TRP A 167 16.33 9.59 -8.69
CA TRP A 167 15.11 9.76 -7.90
C TRP A 167 15.41 9.80 -6.40
N LEU A 168 16.36 9.00 -5.91
CA LEU A 168 16.78 9.08 -4.50
C LEU A 168 17.44 10.43 -4.20
N LEU A 169 18.33 10.91 -5.07
CA LEU A 169 19.00 12.20 -4.91
C LEU A 169 17.97 13.35 -4.89
N VAL A 170 17.02 13.34 -5.83
CA VAL A 170 15.94 14.33 -5.88
C VAL A 170 15.05 14.24 -4.63
N SER A 171 14.81 13.04 -4.11
CA SER A 171 14.00 12.87 -2.89
C SER A 171 14.72 13.41 -1.66
N ALA A 172 16.03 13.15 -1.54
CA ALA A 172 16.85 13.69 -0.46
C ALA A 172 16.97 15.22 -0.53
N THR A 173 17.06 15.82 -1.73
CA THR A 173 17.10 17.28 -1.87
C THR A 173 15.74 17.93 -1.63
N ALA A 174 14.65 17.30 -2.08
CA ALA A 174 13.28 17.80 -1.85
C ALA A 174 12.97 17.96 -0.35
N GLU A 175 13.52 17.07 0.48
CA GLU A 175 13.40 17.12 1.93
C GLU A 175 14.12 18.33 2.54
N VAL A 176 15.32 18.65 2.04
CA VAL A 176 16.12 19.80 2.53
C VAL A 176 15.52 21.14 2.10
N PHE A 177 14.98 21.22 0.88
CA PHE A 177 14.50 22.47 0.29
C PHE A 177 12.98 22.67 0.37
N ALA A 178 12.23 21.74 0.99
CA ALA A 178 10.77 21.79 1.18
C ALA A 178 9.96 22.07 -0.10
N PHE A 179 10.32 21.43 -1.22
CA PHE A 179 9.61 21.62 -2.50
C PHE A 179 8.30 20.80 -2.56
N GLU A 180 7.22 21.31 -1.97
CA GLU A 180 5.91 20.60 -1.84
C GLU A 180 5.37 20.00 -3.15
N LYS A 181 5.44 20.75 -4.27
CA LYS A 181 4.97 20.24 -5.56
C LYS A 181 5.80 19.05 -6.06
N LEU A 182 7.10 19.07 -5.80
CA LEU A 182 8.02 17.98 -6.15
C LEU A 182 7.76 16.75 -5.27
N ARG A 183 7.51 16.97 -3.97
CA ARG A 183 7.15 15.93 -3.01
C ARG A 183 5.90 15.17 -3.45
N SER A 184 4.86 15.89 -3.87
CA SER A 184 3.62 15.26 -4.35
C SER A 184 3.77 14.52 -5.70
N ILE A 185 4.48 15.11 -6.67
CA ILE A 185 4.61 14.51 -8.02
C ILE A 185 5.53 13.28 -8.00
N LEU A 186 6.68 13.39 -7.33
CA LEU A 186 7.69 12.32 -7.26
C LEU A 186 7.57 11.47 -6.00
N ILE A 187 6.51 11.64 -5.21
CA ILE A 187 6.21 10.88 -3.99
C ILE A 187 7.43 10.73 -3.07
N THR A 188 8.20 11.82 -2.91
CA THR A 188 9.56 11.77 -2.32
C THR A 188 9.56 11.30 -0.87
N ASP A 189 8.45 11.52 -0.15
CA ASP A 189 8.26 11.06 1.22
C ASP A 189 8.37 9.53 1.34
N TYR A 190 7.96 8.80 0.27
CA TYR A 190 7.91 7.34 0.23
C TYR A 190 8.87 6.72 -0.81
N ALA A 191 9.53 7.54 -1.62
CA ALA A 191 10.38 7.12 -2.73
C ALA A 191 11.46 6.11 -2.28
N ALA A 192 12.04 6.30 -1.10
CA ALA A 192 13.06 5.43 -0.54
C ALA A 192 12.61 3.94 -0.46
N TYR A 193 11.34 3.69 -0.12
CA TYR A 193 10.80 2.33 -0.03
C TYR A 193 10.64 1.68 -1.40
N PHE A 194 10.06 2.41 -2.38
CA PHE A 194 9.94 1.94 -3.76
C PHE A 194 11.32 1.67 -4.39
N ILE A 195 12.28 2.57 -4.16
CA ILE A 195 13.66 2.45 -4.64
C ILE A 195 14.34 1.23 -4.02
N ALA A 196 14.19 1.02 -2.71
CA ALA A 196 14.73 -0.15 -2.04
C ALA A 196 14.16 -1.45 -2.61
N GLY A 197 12.83 -1.55 -2.71
CA GLY A 197 12.14 -2.70 -3.28
C GLY A 197 12.58 -3.02 -4.70
N ALA A 198 12.64 -2.00 -5.56
CA ALA A 198 13.12 -2.14 -6.94
C ALA A 198 14.58 -2.59 -7.00
N THR A 199 15.45 -2.02 -6.16
CA THR A 199 16.87 -2.40 -6.08
C THR A 199 17.06 -3.83 -5.57
N PHE A 200 16.26 -4.27 -4.59
CA PHE A 200 16.26 -5.66 -4.14
C PHE A 200 15.84 -6.63 -5.23
N TYR A 201 14.85 -6.28 -6.07
CA TYR A 201 14.52 -7.08 -7.25
C TYR A 201 15.70 -7.16 -8.24
N ILE A 202 16.39 -6.04 -8.47
CA ILE A 202 17.57 -6.04 -9.35
C ILE A 202 18.68 -6.93 -8.77
N ILE A 203 18.87 -6.95 -7.46
CA ILE A 203 19.83 -7.86 -6.80
C ILE A 203 19.37 -9.32 -6.94
N TRP A 204 18.07 -9.59 -6.76
CA TRP A 204 17.50 -10.92 -6.93
C TRP A 204 17.70 -11.48 -8.35
N ASP A 205 17.62 -10.61 -9.38
CA ASP A 205 17.77 -11.01 -10.79
C ASP A 205 19.24 -10.99 -11.27
N LYS A 206 20.02 -9.99 -10.86
CA LYS A 206 21.34 -9.65 -11.42
C LYS A 206 22.49 -9.64 -10.39
N GLY A 207 22.24 -10.00 -9.14
CA GLY A 207 23.24 -10.06 -8.08
C GLY A 207 23.67 -8.71 -7.48
N PHE A 208 24.70 -8.74 -6.64
CA PHE A 208 25.20 -7.56 -5.94
C PHE A 208 26.16 -6.72 -6.77
N THR A 209 26.13 -5.41 -6.56
CA THR A 209 27.20 -4.47 -6.95
C THR A 209 27.41 -3.46 -5.83
N LYS A 210 28.59 -2.83 -5.78
CA LYS A 210 28.86 -1.76 -4.79
C LYS A 210 27.82 -0.63 -4.89
N ALA A 211 27.46 -0.24 -6.12
CA ALA A 211 26.46 0.78 -6.37
C ALA A 211 25.08 0.43 -5.80
N ARG A 212 24.61 -0.83 -5.97
CA ARG A 212 23.32 -1.29 -5.43
C ARG A 212 23.33 -1.31 -3.90
N ILE A 213 24.44 -1.73 -3.29
CA ILE A 213 24.58 -1.72 -1.82
C ILE A 213 24.58 -0.28 -1.29
N SER A 214 25.34 0.62 -1.91
CA SER A 214 25.35 2.04 -1.54
C SER A 214 23.97 2.69 -1.71
N LEU A 215 23.25 2.35 -2.78
CA LEU A 215 21.88 2.83 -3.01
C LEU A 215 20.92 2.35 -1.91
N LEU A 216 21.00 1.07 -1.52
CA LEU A 216 20.17 0.53 -0.43
C LEU A 216 20.51 1.18 0.92
N ALA A 217 21.79 1.38 1.23
CA ALA A 217 22.19 2.05 2.47
C ALA A 217 21.66 3.50 2.52
N ALA A 218 21.79 4.24 1.42
CA ALA A 218 21.25 5.59 1.32
C ALA A 218 19.71 5.62 1.39
N ALA A 219 19.03 4.68 0.73
CA ALA A 219 17.58 4.55 0.81
C ALA A 219 17.11 4.20 2.23
N GLN A 220 17.83 3.34 2.95
CA GLN A 220 17.48 3.01 4.34
C GLN A 220 17.64 4.23 5.26
N ALA A 221 18.71 5.00 5.09
CA ALA A 221 18.92 6.23 5.86
C ALA A 221 17.81 7.26 5.60
N LEU A 222 17.46 7.50 4.33
CA LEU A 222 16.38 8.43 3.96
C LEU A 222 15.01 7.93 4.45
N ALA A 223 14.73 6.63 4.32
CA ALA A 223 13.49 6.03 4.82
C ALA A 223 13.34 6.22 6.34
N SER A 224 14.43 5.99 7.09
CA SER A 224 14.45 6.14 8.55
C SER A 224 14.25 7.61 8.95
N TYR A 225 14.93 8.53 8.25
CA TYR A 225 14.76 9.96 8.46
C TYR A 225 13.30 10.40 8.21
N ASN A 226 12.73 10.09 7.05
CA ASN A 226 11.36 10.48 6.70
C ASN A 226 10.34 9.90 7.70
N ALA A 227 10.52 8.65 8.13
CA ALA A 227 9.61 8.01 9.08
C ALA A 227 9.67 8.64 10.47
N ILE A 228 10.86 9.05 10.95
CA ILE A 228 11.02 9.77 12.21
C ILE A 228 10.39 11.16 12.11
N THR A 229 10.70 11.91 11.05
CA THR A 229 10.14 13.25 10.82
C THR A 229 8.61 13.21 10.76
N TRP A 230 8.05 12.21 10.06
CA TRP A 230 6.61 12.00 10.03
C TRP A 230 6.04 11.68 11.40
N ALA A 231 6.66 10.76 12.16
CA ALA A 231 6.23 10.39 13.50
C ALA A 231 6.20 11.61 14.44
N GLN A 232 7.27 12.40 14.45
CA GLN A 232 7.35 13.66 15.21
C GLN A 232 6.24 14.65 14.82
N SER A 233 5.90 14.75 13.53
CA SER A 233 4.84 15.64 13.06
C SER A 233 3.44 15.28 13.59
N ILE A 234 3.22 14.01 13.97
CA ILE A 234 1.93 13.51 14.45
C ILE A 234 1.88 13.27 15.96
N GLU A 235 3.00 13.37 16.68
CA GLU A 235 3.04 13.21 18.15
C GLU A 235 2.07 14.16 18.85
N LEU A 236 2.18 15.46 18.51
CA LEU A 236 1.27 16.49 19.04
C LEU A 236 -0.18 16.23 18.65
N LYS A 237 -0.41 15.74 17.42
CA LYS A 237 -1.75 15.49 16.88
C LYS A 237 -2.46 14.36 17.62
N TYR A 238 -1.73 13.31 18.01
CA TYR A 238 -2.29 12.12 18.65
C TYR A 238 -2.02 12.04 20.15
N SER A 239 -1.34 13.04 20.71
CA SER A 239 -0.94 13.07 22.13
C SER A 239 -0.24 11.78 22.54
N THR A 240 0.69 11.33 21.70
CA THR A 240 1.50 10.13 21.89
C THR A 240 2.95 10.42 21.57
N GLU A 241 3.86 9.58 22.06
CA GLU A 241 5.28 9.64 21.76
C GLU A 241 5.67 8.46 20.87
N TYR A 242 6.54 8.68 19.89
CA TYR A 242 7.11 7.65 19.05
C TYR A 242 8.60 7.45 19.33
N ASP A 243 8.96 6.24 19.73
CA ASP A 243 10.37 5.86 19.85
C ASP A 243 11.04 5.71 18.46
N ALA A 244 12.04 6.55 18.21
CA ALA A 244 12.80 6.57 16.96
C ALA A 244 13.65 5.30 16.74
N LEU A 245 14.11 4.64 17.81
CA LEU A 245 14.85 3.37 17.71
C LEU A 245 13.93 2.24 17.27
N ILE A 246 12.68 2.22 17.75
CA ILE A 246 11.67 1.26 17.28
C ILE A 246 11.40 1.47 15.78
N ILE A 247 11.18 2.72 15.35
CA ILE A 247 10.95 3.04 13.93
C ILE A 247 12.14 2.58 13.07
N CYS A 248 13.37 2.97 13.45
CA CYS A 248 14.58 2.55 12.74
C CYS A 248 14.75 1.02 12.73
N GLY A 249 14.45 0.36 13.85
CA GLY A 249 14.54 -1.09 13.99
C GLY A 249 13.57 -1.83 13.07
N VAL A 250 12.32 -1.35 12.96
CA VAL A 250 11.31 -1.92 12.06
C VAL A 250 11.71 -1.70 10.59
N ILE A 251 12.18 -0.51 10.23
CA ILE A 251 12.66 -0.24 8.86
C ILE A 251 13.87 -1.11 8.53
N ALA A 252 14.84 -1.23 9.45
CA ALA A 252 15.99 -2.12 9.28
C ALA A 252 15.54 -3.59 9.10
N LEU A 253 14.52 -4.04 9.84
CA LEU A 253 13.93 -5.36 9.68
C LEU A 253 13.32 -5.55 8.29
N PHE A 254 12.66 -4.54 7.72
CA PHE A 254 12.16 -4.62 6.34
C PHE A 254 13.31 -4.80 5.34
N PHE A 255 14.35 -3.98 5.42
CA PHE A 255 15.53 -4.10 4.54
C PHE A 255 16.24 -5.45 4.70
N MET A 256 16.40 -5.94 5.93
CA MET A 256 16.97 -7.26 6.19
C MET A 256 16.12 -8.39 5.62
N THR A 257 14.79 -8.30 5.76
CA THR A 257 13.85 -9.28 5.21
C THR A 257 13.98 -9.34 3.68
N PHE A 258 13.99 -8.18 3.02
CA PHE A 258 14.16 -8.12 1.56
C PHE A 258 15.55 -8.55 1.10
N LEU A 259 16.60 -8.32 1.90
CA LEU A 259 17.93 -8.86 1.63
C LEU A 259 17.92 -10.40 1.64
N PHE A 260 17.21 -11.04 2.58
CA PHE A 260 17.04 -12.49 2.59
C PHE A 260 16.25 -12.99 1.37
N ILE A 261 15.20 -12.27 0.96
CA ILE A 261 14.44 -12.61 -0.26
C ILE A 261 15.33 -12.49 -1.50
N ALA A 262 16.05 -11.37 -1.64
CA ALA A 262 16.93 -11.09 -2.76
C ALA A 262 18.11 -12.06 -2.86
N THR A 263 18.51 -12.69 -1.75
CA THR A 263 19.55 -13.73 -1.70
C THR A 263 19.00 -15.16 -1.72
N HIS A 264 17.70 -15.33 -1.99
CA HIS A 264 16.99 -16.62 -2.03
C HIS A 264 17.05 -17.43 -0.72
N LYS A 265 17.33 -16.78 0.40
CA LYS A 265 17.42 -17.42 1.73
C LYS A 265 16.06 -17.66 2.38
N THR A 266 14.98 -17.19 1.77
CA THR A 266 13.58 -17.37 2.24
C THR A 266 12.88 -18.60 1.66
N SER A 267 13.59 -19.46 0.93
CA SER A 267 13.00 -20.60 0.22
C SER A 267 12.17 -21.54 1.11
N ALA A 268 12.50 -21.69 2.39
CA ALA A 268 11.72 -22.50 3.33
C ALA A 268 10.30 -21.93 3.56
N ILE A 269 10.17 -20.60 3.63
CA ILE A 269 8.88 -19.91 3.79
C ILE A 269 8.11 -19.90 2.47
N GLY A 270 8.82 -19.71 1.35
CA GLY A 270 8.24 -19.69 0.00
C GLY A 270 7.68 -21.04 -0.47
N LYS A 271 8.00 -22.15 0.21
CA LYS A 271 7.42 -23.48 -0.05
C LYS A 271 5.94 -23.58 0.30
N PHE A 272 5.47 -22.78 1.25
CA PHE A 272 4.06 -22.74 1.63
C PHE A 272 3.26 -21.89 0.65
N ASP A 273 1.99 -22.23 0.46
CA ASP A 273 1.09 -21.47 -0.40
C ASP A 273 0.38 -20.36 0.39
N TRP A 274 0.92 -19.14 0.26
CA TRP A 274 0.36 -17.93 0.85
C TRP A 274 -0.59 -17.18 -0.10
N THR A 275 -0.92 -17.77 -1.25
CA THR A 275 -1.73 -17.13 -2.30
C THR A 275 -3.06 -16.62 -1.76
N ALA A 276 -3.72 -17.41 -0.92
CA ALA A 276 -5.00 -17.03 -0.32
C ALA A 276 -4.85 -15.79 0.58
N LEU A 277 -3.82 -15.71 1.42
CA LEU A 277 -3.59 -14.55 2.29
C LEU A 277 -3.25 -13.29 1.49
N GLY A 278 -2.38 -13.42 0.48
CA GLY A 278 -2.05 -12.29 -0.39
C GLY A 278 -3.23 -11.77 -1.20
N ALA A 279 -4.14 -12.68 -1.60
CA ALA A 279 -5.38 -12.33 -2.29
C ALA A 279 -6.34 -11.51 -1.41
N LEU A 280 -6.46 -11.88 -0.13
CA LEU A 280 -7.33 -11.18 0.83
C LEU A 280 -6.83 -9.78 1.21
N THR A 281 -5.52 -9.56 1.08
CA THR A 281 -4.86 -8.34 1.58
C THR A 281 -5.49 -7.07 1.01
N TYR A 282 -5.78 -7.04 -0.29
CA TYR A 282 -6.20 -5.80 -0.94
C TYR A 282 -7.65 -5.40 -0.58
N PRO A 283 -8.66 -6.28 -0.69
CA PRO A 283 -10.00 -5.97 -0.16
C PRO A 283 -10.00 -5.66 1.34
N LEU A 284 -9.18 -6.37 2.14
CA LEU A 284 -9.08 -6.12 3.59
C LEU A 284 -8.56 -4.71 3.86
N TYR A 285 -7.49 -4.33 3.17
CA TYR A 285 -6.93 -2.99 3.28
C TYR A 285 -7.95 -1.92 2.89
N LEU A 286 -8.74 -2.12 1.83
CA LEU A 286 -9.69 -1.13 1.34
C LEU A 286 -10.94 -0.96 2.23
N LEU A 287 -11.39 -2.02 2.91
CA LEU A 287 -12.64 -1.98 3.69
C LEU A 287 -12.45 -1.59 5.15
N HIS A 288 -11.32 -1.95 5.75
CA HIS A 288 -11.26 -2.04 7.20
C HIS A 288 -11.49 -0.70 7.92
N GLN A 289 -10.95 0.41 7.41
CA GLN A 289 -10.81 1.63 8.21
C GLN A 289 -12.15 2.30 8.53
N MET A 290 -12.84 2.92 7.57
CA MET A 290 -14.05 3.67 7.90
C MET A 290 -15.19 2.77 8.36
N ILE A 291 -15.37 1.61 7.72
CA ILE A 291 -16.41 0.65 8.11
C ILE A 291 -16.14 0.13 9.53
N GLY A 292 -14.90 -0.18 9.87
CA GLY A 292 -14.53 -0.58 11.23
C GLY A 292 -14.81 0.51 12.26
N PHE A 293 -14.48 1.76 11.97
CA PHE A 293 -14.79 2.88 12.86
C PHE A 293 -16.29 3.09 13.05
N MET A 294 -17.09 2.97 11.98
CA MET A 294 -18.55 3.05 12.08
C MET A 294 -19.12 1.94 12.95
N ILE A 295 -18.63 0.69 12.79
CA ILE A 295 -19.00 -0.44 13.63
C ILE A 295 -18.66 -0.15 15.10
N PHE A 296 -17.45 0.35 15.39
CA PHE A 296 -17.05 0.69 16.76
C PHE A 296 -17.91 1.79 17.36
N ASN A 297 -18.20 2.85 16.60
CA ASN A 297 -19.03 3.96 17.05
C ASN A 297 -20.46 3.54 17.39
N MET A 298 -21.03 2.61 16.64
CA MET A 298 -22.39 2.14 16.84
C MET A 298 -22.49 1.08 17.95
N ALA A 299 -21.55 0.15 18.00
CA ALA A 299 -21.68 -1.07 18.82
C ALA A 299 -20.92 -1.03 20.15
N TYR A 300 -19.86 -0.22 20.28
CA TYR A 300 -19.06 -0.16 21.51
C TYR A 300 -19.86 0.16 22.78
N PRO A 301 -20.91 1.02 22.76
CA PRO A 301 -21.71 1.28 23.96
C PRO A 301 -22.40 0.04 24.55
N ALA A 302 -22.60 -1.02 23.76
CA ALA A 302 -23.35 -2.22 24.16
C ALA A 302 -22.56 -3.53 24.12
N ILE A 303 -21.40 -3.56 23.45
CA ILE A 303 -20.64 -4.79 23.21
C ILE A 303 -19.25 -4.71 23.86
N ASN A 304 -18.80 -5.82 24.45
CA ASN A 304 -17.45 -5.94 24.99
C ASN A 304 -16.37 -5.59 23.93
N PRO A 305 -15.37 -4.75 24.26
CA PRO A 305 -14.38 -4.27 23.30
C PRO A 305 -13.53 -5.37 22.66
N HIS A 306 -13.25 -6.47 23.37
CA HIS A 306 -12.48 -7.59 22.79
C HIS A 306 -13.30 -8.32 21.74
N LEU A 307 -14.56 -8.61 22.04
CA LEU A 307 -15.47 -9.22 21.07
C LEU A 307 -15.66 -8.31 19.86
N LEU A 308 -15.81 -7.00 20.10
CA LEU A 308 -16.01 -6.04 19.03
C LEU A 308 -14.77 -5.91 18.13
N LEU A 309 -13.57 -5.79 18.70
CA LEU A 309 -12.32 -5.71 17.94
C LEU A 309 -12.11 -6.97 17.09
N TRP A 310 -12.06 -8.14 17.74
CA TRP A 310 -11.74 -9.40 17.04
C TRP A 310 -12.86 -9.83 16.11
N GLY A 311 -14.12 -9.59 16.49
CA GLY A 311 -15.28 -9.82 15.64
C GLY A 311 -15.27 -8.94 14.40
N THR A 312 -14.91 -7.66 14.52
CA THR A 312 -14.79 -6.75 13.37
C THR A 312 -13.64 -7.16 12.45
N ILE A 313 -12.48 -7.56 13.00
CA ILE A 313 -11.37 -8.09 12.18
C ILE A 313 -11.81 -9.36 11.42
N ALA A 314 -12.47 -10.30 12.10
CA ALA A 314 -12.98 -11.52 11.48
C ALA A 314 -14.03 -11.21 10.39
N LEU A 315 -14.92 -10.25 10.65
CA LEU A 315 -15.90 -9.76 9.67
C LEU A 315 -15.21 -9.17 8.44
N MET A 316 -14.20 -8.31 8.61
CA MET A 316 -13.48 -7.70 7.50
C MET A 316 -12.72 -8.75 6.68
N ILE A 317 -12.09 -9.72 7.32
CA ILE A 317 -11.43 -10.85 6.63
C ILE A 317 -12.46 -11.68 5.84
N GLY A 318 -13.60 -11.99 6.45
CA GLY A 318 -14.70 -12.71 5.79
C GLY A 318 -15.26 -11.96 4.59
N ALA A 319 -15.56 -10.66 4.74
CA ALA A 319 -16.01 -9.80 3.65
C ALA A 319 -14.98 -9.72 2.52
N SER A 320 -13.69 -9.61 2.88
CA SER A 320 -12.58 -9.61 1.92
C SER A 320 -12.51 -10.89 1.11
N HIS A 321 -12.77 -12.04 1.75
CA HIS A 321 -12.81 -13.34 1.08
C HIS A 321 -13.95 -13.42 0.07
N VAL A 322 -15.14 -12.99 0.47
CA VAL A 322 -16.32 -12.96 -0.42
C VAL A 322 -16.07 -12.03 -1.61
N ILE A 323 -15.61 -10.81 -1.38
CA ILE A 323 -15.33 -9.85 -2.45
C ILE A 323 -14.26 -10.39 -3.39
N HIS A 324 -13.17 -10.93 -2.86
CA HIS A 324 -12.08 -11.45 -3.68
C HIS A 324 -12.57 -12.58 -4.62
N LYS A 325 -13.30 -13.55 -4.06
CA LYS A 325 -13.68 -14.76 -4.76
C LYS A 325 -14.85 -14.53 -5.71
N GLU A 326 -15.90 -13.87 -5.24
CA GLU A 326 -17.18 -13.77 -5.94
C GLU A 326 -17.26 -12.54 -6.85
N ILE A 327 -16.44 -11.50 -6.63
CA ILE A 327 -16.54 -10.24 -7.38
C ILE A 327 -15.23 -9.88 -8.09
N GLU A 328 -14.13 -9.69 -7.33
CA GLU A 328 -12.84 -9.25 -7.87
C GLU A 328 -12.34 -10.24 -8.94
N THR A 329 -12.31 -11.53 -8.63
CA THR A 329 -11.74 -12.54 -9.52
C THR A 329 -12.52 -12.68 -10.83
N PRO A 330 -13.85 -12.83 -10.85
CA PRO A 330 -14.61 -12.85 -12.10
C PRO A 330 -14.45 -11.56 -12.91
N MET A 331 -14.53 -10.40 -12.26
CA MET A 331 -14.44 -9.11 -12.92
C MET A 331 -13.05 -8.86 -13.51
N ALA A 332 -11.98 -9.21 -12.80
CA ALA A 332 -10.61 -9.13 -13.31
C ALA A 332 -10.41 -10.01 -14.56
N ARG A 333 -10.99 -11.21 -14.60
CA ARG A 333 -10.94 -12.09 -15.78
C ARG A 333 -11.66 -11.45 -16.98
N LEU A 334 -12.84 -10.88 -16.77
CA LEU A 334 -13.60 -10.19 -17.82
C LEU A 334 -12.84 -8.97 -18.36
N MET A 335 -12.34 -8.12 -17.47
CA MET A 335 -11.53 -6.95 -17.85
C MET A 335 -10.28 -7.34 -18.62
N LYS A 336 -9.56 -8.39 -18.17
CA LYS A 336 -8.38 -8.90 -18.88
C LYS A 336 -8.71 -9.33 -20.30
N ARG A 337 -9.82 -10.07 -20.51
CA ARG A 337 -10.28 -10.49 -21.84
C ARG A 337 -10.62 -9.28 -22.72
N SER A 338 -11.42 -8.34 -22.20
CA SER A 338 -11.85 -7.15 -22.94
C SER A 338 -10.66 -6.29 -23.36
N LEU A 339 -9.80 -5.90 -22.41
CA LEU A 339 -8.65 -5.05 -22.67
C LEU A 339 -7.67 -5.71 -23.66
N SER A 340 -7.38 -7.00 -23.48
CA SER A 340 -6.48 -7.72 -24.39
C SER A 340 -7.04 -7.75 -25.82
N SER A 341 -8.36 -7.89 -25.97
CA SER A 341 -9.00 -7.90 -27.30
C SER A 341 -8.98 -6.53 -27.99
N SER A 342 -9.22 -5.43 -27.27
CA SER A 342 -9.18 -4.08 -27.82
C SER A 342 -7.78 -3.70 -28.33
N PHE A 343 -6.73 -4.10 -27.61
CA PHE A 343 -5.34 -3.85 -28.03
C PHE A 343 -4.89 -4.68 -29.22
N ASN A 344 -5.53 -5.82 -29.47
CA ASN A 344 -5.28 -6.63 -30.67
C ASN A 344 -5.97 -6.03 -31.90
N ARG A 345 -7.14 -5.40 -31.75
CA ARG A 345 -7.84 -4.69 -32.83
C ARG A 345 -7.05 -3.46 -33.32
N LEU A 346 -6.54 -2.64 -32.39
CA LEU A 346 -5.67 -1.47 -32.68
C LEU A 346 -4.30 -1.80 -33.33
N ARG A 347 -4.03 -3.07 -33.67
CA ARG A 347 -2.81 -3.52 -34.36
C ARG A 347 -3.10 -4.04 -35.77
N VAL A 348 -4.37 -4.23 -36.10
CA VAL A 348 -4.85 -4.72 -37.40
C VAL A 348 -5.34 -3.56 -38.28
N ASP A 349 -5.64 -2.43 -37.66
CA ASP A 349 -5.79 -1.11 -38.29
C ASP A 349 -4.45 -0.36 -38.27
#